data_AF-A0A2R5L1G4-F1
#
_entry.id   AF-A0A2R5L1G4-F1
#
_cell.length_a   1.000
_cell.length_b   1.000
_cell.length_c   1.000
_cell.angle_alpha   90.00
_cell.angle_beta   90.00
_cell.angle_gamma   90.00
#
_symmetry.space_group_name_H-M   'P 1'
#
loop_
_entity.id
_entity.type
_entity.pdbx_description
1 polymer ?
#
loop_
_entity_poly.entity_id
_entity_poly.type
_entity_poly.pdbx_seq_one_letter_code
_entity_poly.pdbx_strand_id
1 'polypeptide(L)'
;MSSTDDDEVTSLKQYFVSQFDQQPHSIVRAPGRINLIGEHIDYNGYSVLPIAIKQSVFVAVSTNTENKINILNYIPSFPQYSCHVSEVSKISKPPAWYDYVLCGIYGVQQELKLATLPGMNFVVMGKVPMAAGLSSSSALVCGAAVATNSILKTVEIASTLTANGTANA
;
A
#
# COMPACT_ATOMS: atom_id res chain seq x y z
N MET A 1 7.30 18.14 -12.76
CA MET A 1 7.14 17.43 -11.46
C MET A 1 6.70 15.99 -11.68
N SER A 2 7.04 15.36 -12.83
CA SER A 2 6.45 14.08 -13.29
C SER A 2 7.43 12.93 -13.50
N SER A 3 8.72 13.16 -13.78
CA SER A 3 9.60 12.06 -14.23
C SER A 3 9.91 11.00 -13.16
N THR A 4 10.16 11.40 -11.90
CA THR A 4 10.63 10.46 -10.88
C THR A 4 9.55 9.50 -10.37
N ASP A 5 8.31 9.96 -10.24
CA ASP A 5 7.20 9.07 -9.83
C ASP A 5 6.86 8.08 -10.96
N ASP A 6 6.95 8.51 -12.22
CA ASP A 6 6.74 7.65 -13.39
C ASP A 6 7.82 6.55 -13.49
N ASP A 7 9.07 6.89 -13.18
CA ASP A 7 10.19 5.94 -13.11
C ASP A 7 9.99 4.90 -11.98
N GLU A 8 9.51 5.35 -10.81
CA GLU A 8 9.20 4.48 -9.66
C GLU A 8 8.07 3.51 -9.98
N VAL A 9 6.98 4.00 -10.57
CA VAL A 9 5.84 3.18 -10.99
C VAL A 9 6.28 2.14 -12.03
N THR A 10 7.10 2.55 -13.00
CA THR A 10 7.62 1.64 -14.03
C THR A 10 8.50 0.55 -13.43
N SER A 11 9.43 0.93 -12.55
CA SER A 11 10.34 -0.02 -11.88
C SER A 11 9.57 -0.99 -10.99
N LEU A 12 8.60 -0.49 -10.22
CA LEU A 12 7.74 -1.31 -9.36
C LEU A 12 6.90 -2.29 -10.19
N LYS A 13 6.34 -1.84 -11.32
CA LYS A 13 5.59 -2.70 -12.23
C LYS A 13 6.46 -3.82 -12.81
N GLN A 14 7.67 -3.52 -13.27
CA GLN A 14 8.60 -4.53 -13.80
C GLN A 14 8.99 -5.54 -12.73
N TYR A 15 9.28 -5.09 -11.51
CA TYR A 15 9.58 -5.98 -10.39
C TYR A 15 8.37 -6.84 -10.02
N PHE A 16 7.16 -6.29 -10.00
CA PHE A 16 5.95 -7.06 -9.73
C PHE A 16 5.77 -8.21 -10.74
N VAL A 17 5.93 -7.91 -12.03
CA VAL A 17 5.84 -8.91 -13.10
C VAL A 17 6.93 -9.98 -12.94
N SER A 18 8.17 -9.60 -12.56
CA SER A 18 9.24 -10.58 -12.38
C SER A 18 9.04 -11.51 -11.18
N GLN A 19 8.29 -11.08 -10.16
CA GLN A 19 8.00 -11.91 -8.98
C GLN A 19 6.78 -12.82 -9.15
N PHE A 20 5.77 -12.37 -9.90
CA PHE A 20 4.47 -13.04 -9.94
C PHE A 20 4.02 -13.51 -11.33
N ASP A 21 4.79 -13.22 -12.39
CA ASP A 21 4.43 -13.50 -13.79
C ASP A 21 3.05 -12.95 -14.18
N GLN A 22 2.65 -11.85 -13.54
CA GLN A 22 1.34 -11.21 -13.69
C GLN A 22 1.49 -9.69 -13.65
N GLN A 23 0.65 -8.98 -14.41
CA GLN A 23 0.56 -7.52 -14.29
C GLN A 23 -0.13 -7.13 -12.97
N PRO A 24 0.34 -6.09 -12.26
CA PRO A 24 -0.41 -5.55 -11.15
C PRO A 24 -1.75 -5.00 -11.67
N HIS A 25 -2.82 -5.26 -10.95
CA HIS A 25 -4.14 -4.68 -11.23
C HIS A 25 -4.11 -3.16 -11.07
N SER A 26 -3.46 -2.69 -10.00
CA SER A 26 -3.26 -1.25 -9.78
C SER A 26 -1.97 -1.00 -9.01
N ILE A 27 -1.48 0.23 -9.13
CA ILE A 27 -0.40 0.76 -8.31
C ILE A 27 -0.94 2.01 -7.61
N VAL A 28 -0.89 2.00 -6.29
CA VAL A 28 -1.40 3.08 -5.44
C VAL A 28 -0.22 3.82 -4.82
N ARG A 29 -0.37 5.14 -4.68
CA ARG A 29 0.57 6.00 -3.98
C ARG A 29 -0.09 6.55 -2.71
N ALA A 30 0.58 6.42 -1.57
CA ALA A 30 0.21 7.04 -0.31
C ALA A 30 1.37 7.93 0.20
N PRO A 31 1.19 9.26 0.30
CA PRO A 31 2.24 10.14 0.80
C PRO A 31 2.44 9.98 2.31
N GLY A 32 3.67 10.20 2.76
CA GLY A 32 3.93 10.49 4.16
C GLY A 32 3.38 11.88 4.54
N ARG A 33 3.49 12.24 5.81
CA ARG A 33 3.12 13.58 6.29
C ARG A 33 4.10 14.08 7.34
N ILE A 34 4.20 15.39 7.44
CA ILE A 34 4.76 16.07 8.62
C ILE A 34 3.64 16.81 9.32
N ASN A 35 3.67 16.85 10.64
CA ASN A 35 2.74 17.65 11.42
C ASN A 35 3.42 18.98 11.76
N LEU A 36 2.78 20.10 11.42
CA LEU A 36 3.37 21.43 11.63
C LEU A 36 3.12 21.91 13.07
N ILE A 37 1.94 21.62 13.60
CA ILE A 37 1.56 21.90 14.99
C ILE A 37 0.43 20.97 15.46
N GLY A 38 0.39 20.70 16.75
CA GLY A 38 -0.59 19.82 17.39
C GLY A 38 -0.07 18.40 17.58
N GLU A 39 1.10 18.23 18.18
CA GLU A 39 1.60 16.91 18.56
C GLU A 39 0.83 16.37 19.77
N HIS A 40 0.52 15.07 19.75
CA HIS A 40 -0.08 14.35 20.88
C HIS A 40 -1.44 14.86 21.37
N ILE A 41 -2.19 15.59 20.53
CA ILE A 41 -3.52 16.10 20.87
C ILE A 41 -4.63 15.51 20.00
N ASP A 42 -4.27 14.82 18.91
CA ASP A 42 -5.19 14.19 17.97
C ASP A 42 -5.99 13.05 18.60
N TYR A 43 -5.33 12.18 19.37
CA TYR A 43 -6.00 11.09 20.09
C TYR A 43 -6.89 11.58 21.26
N ASN A 44 -6.80 12.86 21.62
CA ASN A 44 -7.69 13.52 22.59
C ASN A 44 -8.86 14.25 21.91
N GLY A 45 -9.00 14.15 20.58
CA GLY A 45 -10.08 14.76 19.82
C GLY A 45 -9.86 16.23 19.45
N TYR A 46 -8.65 16.78 19.65
CA TYR A 46 -8.33 18.14 19.22
C TYR A 46 -7.81 18.20 17.78
N SER A 47 -8.02 19.35 17.14
CA SER A 47 -7.53 19.62 15.79
C SER A 47 -6.00 19.69 15.74
N VAL A 48 -5.44 19.25 14.61
CA VAL A 48 -4.00 19.28 14.29
C VAL A 48 -3.79 19.89 12.89
N LEU A 49 -2.57 20.34 12.57
CA LEU A 49 -2.25 20.95 11.28
C LEU A 49 -1.12 20.19 10.54
N PRO A 50 -1.43 19.06 9.90
CA PRO A 50 -0.47 18.30 9.11
C PRO A 50 -0.43 18.73 7.64
N ILE A 51 0.67 18.38 6.97
CA ILE A 51 0.81 18.51 5.52
C ILE A 51 1.46 17.24 4.93
N ALA A 52 0.91 16.77 3.80
CA ALA A 52 1.49 15.67 3.06
C ALA A 52 2.84 16.07 2.43
N ILE A 53 3.80 15.16 2.44
CA ILE A 53 5.11 15.37 1.81
C ILE A 53 5.22 14.59 0.51
N LYS A 54 6.24 14.89 -0.30
CA LYS A 54 6.45 14.22 -1.59
C LYS A 54 6.81 12.74 -1.41
N GLN A 55 7.62 12.43 -0.39
CA GLN A 55 8.02 11.06 -0.09
C GLN A 55 6.78 10.21 0.17
N SER A 56 6.68 9.11 -0.56
CA SER A 56 5.49 8.28 -0.59
C SER A 56 5.84 6.80 -0.46
N VAL A 57 4.82 6.01 -0.16
CA VAL A 57 4.80 4.56 -0.33
C VAL A 57 3.98 4.26 -1.58
N PHE A 58 4.52 3.42 -2.45
CA PHE A 58 3.87 2.85 -3.60
C PHE A 58 3.55 1.38 -3.32
N VAL A 59 2.32 0.97 -3.65
CA VAL A 59 1.84 -0.38 -3.43
C VAL A 59 1.25 -0.90 -4.74
N ALA A 60 1.94 -1.87 -5.34
CA ALA A 60 1.43 -2.62 -6.48
C ALA A 60 0.67 -3.85 -5.98
N VAL A 61 -0.51 -4.12 -6.54
CA VAL A 61 -1.40 -5.18 -6.06
C VAL A 61 -2.04 -5.94 -7.21
N SER A 62 -2.25 -7.24 -7.04
CA SER A 62 -3.14 -8.06 -7.87
C SER A 62 -3.84 -9.14 -7.04
N THR A 63 -4.91 -9.72 -7.56
CA THR A 63 -5.45 -10.99 -7.04
C THR A 63 -4.61 -12.18 -7.52
N ASN A 64 -4.63 -13.27 -6.77
CA ASN A 64 -4.05 -14.57 -7.14
C ASN A 64 -5.05 -15.72 -6.89
N THR A 65 -4.71 -16.92 -7.32
CA THR A 65 -5.56 -18.13 -7.22
C THR A 65 -5.19 -19.06 -6.05
N GLU A 66 -4.24 -18.67 -5.19
CA GLU A 66 -3.64 -19.54 -4.17
C GLU A 66 -4.26 -19.40 -2.77
N ASN A 67 -5.31 -18.59 -2.59
CA ASN A 67 -5.86 -18.24 -1.26
C ASN A 67 -4.78 -17.75 -0.27
N LYS A 68 -3.73 -17.11 -0.80
CA LYS A 68 -2.63 -16.55 -0.02
C LYS A 68 -2.53 -15.05 -0.21
N ILE A 69 -2.06 -14.38 0.82
CA ILE A 69 -1.61 -12.99 0.77
C ILE A 69 -0.09 -13.03 0.74
N ASN A 70 0.50 -12.68 -0.41
CA ASN A 70 1.94 -12.56 -0.60
C ASN A 70 2.32 -11.09 -0.51
N ILE A 71 3.31 -10.75 0.32
CA ILE A 71 3.73 -9.38 0.60
C ILE A 71 5.24 -9.28 0.42
N LEU A 72 5.65 -8.59 -0.63
CA LEU A 72 7.05 -8.35 -0.96
C LEU A 72 7.40 -6.88 -0.79
N ASN A 73 8.67 -6.62 -0.53
CA ASN A 73 9.23 -5.28 -0.59
C ASN A 73 10.20 -5.20 -1.75
N TYR A 74 10.21 -4.08 -2.47
CA TYR A 74 11.18 -3.81 -3.50
C TYR A 74 12.62 -3.73 -2.95
N ILE A 75 12.78 -3.29 -1.70
CA ILE A 75 14.08 -3.23 -1.01
C ILE A 75 14.37 -4.59 -0.36
N PRO A 76 15.46 -5.29 -0.75
CA PRO A 76 15.74 -6.66 -0.28
C PRO A 76 15.97 -6.82 1.22
N SER A 77 16.29 -5.75 1.94
CA SER A 77 16.51 -5.81 3.40
C SER A 77 15.24 -6.05 4.21
N PHE A 78 14.06 -5.92 3.60
CA PHE A 78 12.80 -6.27 4.24
C PHE A 78 12.42 -7.71 3.87
N PRO A 79 12.21 -8.60 4.85
CA PRO A 79 11.87 -9.99 4.58
C PRO A 79 10.52 -10.09 3.88
N GLN A 80 10.45 -10.96 2.88
CA GLN A 80 9.21 -11.34 2.21
C GLN A 80 8.28 -12.09 3.19
N TYR A 81 6.97 -11.98 2.99
CA TYR A 81 5.99 -12.63 3.84
C TYR A 81 4.84 -13.24 3.01
N SER A 82 4.34 -14.38 3.45
CA SER A 82 3.16 -15.03 2.89
C SER A 82 2.34 -15.69 3.99
N CYS A 83 1.02 -15.55 3.91
CA CYS A 83 0.08 -16.24 4.81
C CYS A 83 -1.19 -16.63 4.06
N HIS A 84 -1.96 -17.54 4.64
CA HIS A 84 -3.30 -17.84 4.11
C HIS A 84 -4.25 -16.66 4.35
N VAL A 85 -5.20 -16.42 3.46
CA VAL A 85 -6.15 -15.27 3.56
C VAL A 85 -6.94 -15.22 4.87
N SER A 86 -7.19 -16.39 5.49
CA SER A 86 -7.87 -16.48 6.80
C SER A 86 -7.00 -16.04 7.99
N GLU A 87 -5.71 -15.80 7.77
CA GLU A 87 -4.74 -15.42 8.80
C GLU A 87 -4.42 -13.93 8.81
N VAL A 88 -5.09 -13.14 7.96
CA VAL A 88 -4.86 -11.69 7.79
C VAL A 88 -4.92 -10.89 9.11
N SER A 89 -5.66 -11.38 10.11
CA SER A 89 -5.78 -10.73 11.42
C SER A 89 -4.70 -11.13 12.43
N LYS A 90 -3.80 -12.08 12.09
CA LYS A 90 -2.74 -12.57 12.97
C LYS A 90 -1.51 -11.67 12.87
N ILE A 91 -1.41 -10.70 13.76
CA ILE A 91 -0.31 -9.73 13.83
C ILE A 91 0.87 -10.29 14.66
N SER A 92 2.10 -10.04 14.21
CA SER A 92 3.32 -10.46 14.90
C SER A 92 3.54 -9.73 16.23
N LYS A 93 4.33 -10.34 17.12
CA LYS A 93 4.71 -9.76 18.41
C LYS A 93 6.23 -9.94 18.64
N PRO A 94 7.05 -8.87 18.52
CA PRO A 94 6.69 -7.49 18.15
C PRO A 94 6.21 -7.36 16.68
N PRO A 95 5.52 -6.28 16.31
CA PRO A 95 5.04 -6.08 14.94
C PRO A 95 6.19 -6.03 13.92
N ALA A 96 6.07 -6.83 12.86
CA ALA A 96 6.92 -6.79 11.68
C ALA A 96 6.42 -5.73 10.70
N TRP A 97 7.25 -5.40 9.69
CA TRP A 97 6.89 -4.37 8.71
C TRP A 97 5.65 -4.74 7.86
N TYR A 98 5.46 -6.02 7.55
CA TYR A 98 4.33 -6.51 6.76
C TYR A 98 3.01 -6.46 7.54
N ASP A 99 3.05 -6.41 8.88
CA ASP A 99 1.85 -6.30 9.70
C ASP A 99 1.10 -4.99 9.43
N TYR A 100 1.79 -3.92 9.03
CA TYR A 100 1.15 -2.68 8.60
C TYR A 100 0.35 -2.85 7.30
N VAL A 101 0.83 -3.71 6.38
CA VAL A 101 0.08 -4.06 5.17
C VAL A 101 -1.13 -4.91 5.54
N LEU A 102 -0.95 -5.91 6.41
CA LEU A 102 -2.05 -6.75 6.92
C LEU A 102 -3.14 -5.91 7.60
N CYS A 103 -2.77 -4.91 8.40
CA CYS A 103 -3.73 -3.97 9.02
C CYS A 103 -4.59 -3.24 7.98
N GLY A 104 -3.99 -2.79 6.86
CA GLY A 104 -4.73 -2.15 5.78
C GLY A 104 -5.71 -3.13 5.11
N ILE A 105 -5.26 -4.35 4.81
CA ILE A 105 -6.10 -5.39 4.21
C ILE A 105 -7.25 -5.77 5.15
N TYR A 106 -6.95 -6.06 6.41
CA TYR A 106 -7.93 -6.46 7.41
C TYR A 106 -8.95 -5.35 7.69
N GLY A 107 -8.49 -4.09 7.78
CA GLY A 107 -9.40 -2.94 7.94
C GLY A 107 -10.43 -2.87 6.82
N VAL A 108 -10.01 -3.05 5.57
CA VAL A 108 -10.94 -3.10 4.42
C VAL A 108 -11.86 -4.32 4.50
N GLN A 109 -11.36 -5.50 4.87
CA GLN A 109 -12.21 -6.68 5.05
C GLN A 109 -13.35 -6.42 6.05
N GLN A 110 -13.03 -5.81 7.20
CA GLN A 110 -14.00 -5.50 8.25
C GLN A 110 -15.00 -4.44 7.79
N GLU A 111 -14.52 -3.37 7.17
CA GLU A 111 -15.37 -2.28 6.65
C GLU A 111 -16.37 -2.79 5.60
N LEU A 112 -15.92 -3.68 4.71
CA LEU A 112 -16.76 -4.27 3.66
C LEU A 112 -17.55 -5.50 4.13
N LYS A 113 -17.40 -5.90 5.39
CA LYS A 113 -18.07 -7.07 6.00
C LYS A 113 -17.89 -8.35 5.17
N LEU A 114 -16.70 -8.53 4.61
CA LEU A 114 -16.40 -9.69 3.77
C LEU A 114 -16.11 -10.92 4.62
N ALA A 115 -16.85 -12.00 4.37
CA ALA A 115 -16.65 -13.28 5.05
C ALA A 115 -15.27 -13.89 4.73
N THR A 116 -14.79 -13.72 3.51
CA THR A 116 -13.47 -14.18 3.07
C THR A 116 -12.85 -13.17 2.11
N LEU A 117 -11.52 -13.15 2.09
CA LEU A 117 -10.74 -12.41 1.11
C LEU A 117 -10.31 -13.32 -0.05
N PRO A 118 -10.18 -12.79 -1.28
CA PRO A 118 -9.45 -13.50 -2.33
C PRO A 118 -7.96 -13.55 -1.99
N GLY A 119 -7.23 -14.45 -2.63
CA GLY A 119 -5.76 -14.41 -2.61
C GLY A 119 -5.25 -13.13 -3.28
N MET A 120 -4.16 -12.56 -2.74
CA MET A 120 -3.61 -11.28 -3.19
C MET A 120 -2.07 -11.29 -3.21
N ASN A 121 -1.49 -10.58 -4.16
CA ASN A 121 -0.06 -10.31 -4.27
C ASN A 121 0.18 -8.82 -4.09
N PHE A 122 1.12 -8.47 -3.22
CA PHE A 122 1.53 -7.09 -2.94
C PHE A 122 3.03 -6.94 -3.16
N VAL A 123 3.43 -5.86 -3.83
CA VAL A 123 4.80 -5.34 -3.77
C VAL A 123 4.76 -3.91 -3.27
N VAL A 124 5.55 -3.63 -2.23
CA VAL A 124 5.68 -2.32 -1.61
C VAL A 124 7.02 -1.69 -2.00
N MET A 125 7.01 -0.42 -2.36
CA MET A 125 8.20 0.42 -2.52
C MET A 125 8.00 1.70 -1.71
N GLY A 126 8.88 2.01 -0.76
CA GLY A 126 8.74 3.20 0.08
C GLY A 126 10.03 4.01 0.11
N LYS A 127 9.91 5.33 -0.06
CA LYS A 127 11.02 6.30 0.12
C LYS A 127 10.82 7.23 1.30
N VAL A 128 9.77 7.02 2.11
CA VAL A 128 9.58 7.77 3.37
C VAL A 128 10.63 7.27 4.37
N PRO A 129 11.51 8.15 4.88
CA PRO A 129 12.48 7.76 5.91
C PRO A 129 11.78 7.11 7.10
N MET A 130 12.24 5.92 7.47
CA MET A 130 11.71 5.20 8.63
C MET A 130 12.01 5.97 9.92
N ALA A 131 11.07 5.91 10.86
CA ALA A 131 11.23 6.41 12.24
C ALA A 131 11.60 7.92 12.38
N ALA A 132 11.38 8.72 11.33
CA ALA A 132 11.69 10.16 11.33
C ALA A 132 10.50 11.05 11.73
N GLY A 133 9.43 10.49 12.32
CA GLY A 133 8.18 11.22 12.58
C GLY A 133 7.36 11.54 11.32
N LEU A 134 7.75 11.00 10.16
CA LEU A 134 7.14 11.29 8.84
C LEU A 134 5.95 10.38 8.48
N SER A 135 5.43 9.64 9.46
CA SER A 135 4.25 8.77 9.31
C SER A 135 4.38 7.69 8.22
N SER A 136 5.57 7.10 8.06
CA SER A 136 5.83 6.03 7.09
C SER A 136 4.95 4.79 7.31
N SER A 137 4.64 4.46 8.57
CA SER A 137 3.74 3.36 8.92
C SER A 137 2.30 3.65 8.50
N SER A 138 1.78 4.85 8.77
CA SER A 138 0.44 5.26 8.34
C SER A 138 0.32 5.29 6.82
N ALA A 139 1.33 5.80 6.11
CA ALA A 139 1.36 5.77 4.65
C ALA A 139 1.30 4.33 4.10
N LEU A 140 2.01 3.38 4.72
CA LEU A 140 1.95 1.97 4.34
C LEU A 140 0.58 1.35 4.60
N VAL A 141 -0.03 1.59 5.78
CA VAL A 141 -1.38 1.11 6.11
C VAL A 141 -2.41 1.67 5.12
N CYS A 142 -2.38 2.98 4.87
CA CYS A 142 -3.30 3.64 3.94
C CYS A 142 -3.10 3.15 2.50
N GLY A 143 -1.85 3.01 2.04
CA GLY A 143 -1.53 2.49 0.72
C GLY A 143 -2.03 1.06 0.52
N ALA A 144 -1.83 0.19 1.52
CA ALA A 144 -2.34 -1.16 1.53
C ALA A 144 -3.88 -1.19 1.50
N ALA A 145 -4.55 -0.40 2.35
CA ALA A 145 -6.01 -0.33 2.37
C ALA A 145 -6.59 0.14 1.02
N VAL A 146 -6.05 1.20 0.42
CA VAL A 146 -6.52 1.68 -0.88
C VAL A 146 -6.23 0.67 -1.99
N ALA A 147 -5.07 0.01 -1.97
CA ALA A 147 -4.74 -1.06 -2.92
C ALA A 147 -5.65 -2.30 -2.76
N THR A 148 -5.96 -2.71 -1.52
CA THR A 148 -6.95 -3.75 -1.27
C THR A 148 -8.33 -3.34 -1.77
N ASN A 149 -8.75 -2.12 -1.46
CA ASN A 149 -10.06 -1.63 -1.91
C ASN A 149 -10.15 -1.55 -3.44
N SER A 150 -9.07 -1.20 -4.16
CA SER A 150 -9.11 -1.12 -5.62
C SER A 150 -9.37 -2.47 -6.30
N ILE A 151 -8.83 -3.57 -5.75
CA ILE A 151 -9.06 -4.92 -6.29
C ILE A 151 -10.35 -5.58 -5.78
N LEU A 152 -10.87 -5.15 -4.63
CA LEU A 152 -12.13 -5.65 -4.07
C LEU A 152 -13.36 -4.87 -4.56
N LYS A 153 -13.20 -3.58 -4.93
CA LYS A 153 -14.26 -2.69 -5.42
C LYS A 153 -13.98 -2.20 -6.83
N THR A 154 -14.02 -3.09 -7.81
CA THR A 154 -14.42 -2.72 -9.19
C THR A 154 -15.91 -2.32 -9.22
N VAL A 155 -16.29 -1.35 -8.37
CA VAL A 155 -17.42 -0.42 -8.40
C VAL A 155 -16.89 0.86 -7.73
N GLU A 156 -16.48 1.81 -8.59
CA GLU A 156 -16.21 3.25 -8.36
C GLU A 156 -15.40 3.67 -7.12
N ILE A 157 -14.14 4.12 -7.31
CA ILE A 157 -13.71 5.53 -7.09
C ILE A 157 -12.52 5.82 -8.02
N ALA A 158 -12.69 6.82 -8.87
CA ALA A 158 -11.71 7.31 -9.83
C ALA A 158 -10.54 8.05 -9.17
N SER A 159 -9.33 7.51 -9.35
CA SER A 159 -8.14 8.24 -9.84
C SER A 159 -6.98 7.24 -9.96
N THR A 160 -7.14 6.23 -10.82
CA THR A 160 -6.03 5.38 -11.24
C THR A 160 -5.18 6.20 -12.19
N LEU A 161 -3.89 6.38 -11.87
CA LEU A 161 -2.90 6.84 -12.84
C LEU A 161 -2.71 5.72 -13.88
N THR A 162 -3.66 5.59 -14.80
CA THR A 162 -3.45 4.84 -16.03
C THR A 162 -2.53 5.68 -16.90
N ALA A 163 -1.32 5.16 -17.11
CA ALA A 163 -0.37 5.66 -18.09
C ALA A 163 -1.05 5.73 -19.48
N ASN A 164 -1.56 6.91 -19.85
CA ASN A 164 -1.91 7.21 -21.24
C ASN A 164 -0.65 7.70 -21.96
N GLY A 165 0.21 6.76 -22.30
CA GLY A 165 1.05 6.87 -23.48
C GLY A 165 0.27 6.35 -24.68
N THR A 166 -0.31 7.26 -25.49
CA THR A 166 -0.48 7.18 -26.96
C THR A 166 -1.59 8.12 -27.43
N ALA A 167 -1.19 9.21 -28.10
CA ALA A 167 -1.95 9.79 -29.21
C ALA A 167 -1.02 10.74 -29.98
N ASN A 168 -0.34 10.18 -30.98
CA ASN A 168 0.07 10.94 -32.15
C ASN A 168 -1.19 11.27 -32.95
N ALA A 169 -1.44 12.55 -33.19
CA ALA A 169 -2.01 13.12 -34.42
C ALA A 169 -1.79 14.63 -34.39
#